data_AF-A0A7C2B035-F1
#
_entry.id   AF-A0A7C2B035-F1
#
_cell.length_a   1.000
_cell.length_b   1.000
_cell.length_c   1.000
_cell.angle_alpha   90.00
_cell.angle_beta   90.00
_cell.angle_gamma   90.00
#
_symmetry.space_group_name_H-M   'P 1'
#
loop_
_entity.id
_entity.type
_entity.pdbx_description
1 polymer ?
#
loop_
_entity_poly.entity_id
_entity_poly.type
_entity_poly.pdbx_seq_one_letter_code
_entity_poly.pdbx_strand_id
1 'polypeptide(L)'
;MIEGSGAFHGAGPTDLLRTEIYLKTLEKMGYHAAALGGDAFNFGTDFIQKQIKSLNIPFLSANVHRGEAKELLGRPYLIKELGPVKVGILALTAPPLSQPQIQAEGFRPEVSGPLDGIQKYLPAIKREAHLIVVLSDLSEKENRLLASEFGDVQVILAARGNIPVENINQAVMVSSGQKYLARLDLWVDHNGRLLRHDFKRICLSMDIAPDRETEQFISQAYSAAVKDRAAQVEARRRFSGQALEQDRDNSYVGAENCRSCHGTEYQAWKSTRHSRAFDTLRNLQRHFYPDCISCHTTGFGYPPRLPDGSNCGPPGRCGVRGMPWPGPETYRPS
;
A
#
# COMPACT_ATOMS: atom_id res chain seq x y z
N MET A 1 -10.99 14.48 1.59
CA MET A 1 -10.37 13.14 1.60
C MET A 1 -9.39 13.04 2.75
N ILE A 2 -9.32 11.86 3.35
CA ILE A 2 -8.49 11.50 4.49
C ILE A 2 -8.06 10.05 4.30
N GLU A 3 -6.83 9.73 4.66
CA GLU A 3 -6.28 8.39 4.59
C GLU A 3 -6.31 7.76 5.98
N GLY A 4 -6.73 6.49 6.05
CA GLY A 4 -6.72 5.72 7.29
C GLY A 4 -5.29 5.31 7.67
N SER A 5 -5.15 4.20 8.37
CA SER A 5 -3.84 3.68 8.79
C SER A 5 -3.15 2.80 7.73
N GLY A 6 -3.76 2.63 6.55
CA GLY A 6 -3.31 1.70 5.50
C GLY A 6 -2.21 2.25 4.59
N ALA A 7 -1.79 3.51 4.76
CA ALA A 7 -0.82 4.16 3.86
C ALA A 7 0.57 3.52 3.91
N PHE A 8 0.91 2.93 5.05
CA PHE A 8 2.18 2.24 5.26
C PHE A 8 1.90 0.75 5.38
N HIS A 9 1.82 0.07 4.23
CA HIS A 9 1.55 -1.36 4.18
C HIS A 9 2.74 -2.10 3.59
N GLY A 10 3.17 -3.15 4.28
CA GLY A 10 4.28 -3.99 3.88
C GLY A 10 5.36 -4.05 4.96
N ALA A 11 6.41 -4.80 4.64
CA ALA A 11 7.55 -5.00 5.53
C ALA A 11 8.85 -5.18 4.77
N GLY A 12 8.79 -5.10 3.43
CA GLY A 12 9.91 -5.34 2.54
C GLY A 12 10.47 -4.07 1.90
N PRO A 13 11.64 -4.18 1.25
CA PRO A 13 12.32 -3.08 0.57
C PRO A 13 11.53 -2.48 -0.61
N THR A 14 10.87 -3.34 -1.41
CA THR A 14 9.98 -2.88 -2.48
C THR A 14 8.78 -2.10 -1.94
N ASP A 15 8.35 -2.39 -0.71
CA ASP A 15 7.22 -1.69 -0.08
C ASP A 15 7.61 -0.29 0.41
N LEU A 16 8.89 -0.02 0.72
CA LEU A 16 9.37 1.34 1.02
C LEU A 16 9.13 2.27 -0.16
N LEU A 17 9.55 1.85 -1.35
CA LEU A 17 9.38 2.61 -2.58
C LEU A 17 7.89 2.80 -2.90
N ARG A 18 7.09 1.73 -2.81
CA ARG A 18 5.64 1.81 -3.03
C ARG A 18 4.98 2.80 -2.09
N THR A 19 5.35 2.76 -0.81
CA THR A 19 4.85 3.66 0.22
C THR A 19 5.23 5.11 -0.10
N GLU A 20 6.47 5.38 -0.50
CA GLU A 20 6.88 6.74 -0.87
C GLU A 20 6.09 7.29 -2.07
N ILE A 21 5.90 6.47 -3.11
CA ILE A 21 5.09 6.84 -4.29
C ILE A 21 3.63 7.06 -3.89
N TYR A 22 3.07 6.18 -3.05
CA TYR A 22 1.71 6.27 -2.56
C TYR A 22 1.47 7.57 -1.79
N LEU A 23 2.32 7.88 -0.80
CA LEU A 23 2.19 9.08 0.02
C LEU A 23 2.32 10.38 -0.80
N LYS A 24 3.25 10.43 -1.77
CA LYS A 24 3.34 11.57 -2.72
C LYS A 24 2.09 11.68 -3.59
N THR A 25 1.47 10.57 -3.94
CA THR A 25 0.21 10.58 -4.69
C THR A 25 -0.93 11.14 -3.84
N LEU A 26 -1.03 10.77 -2.56
CA LEU A 26 -2.01 11.36 -1.63
C LEU A 26 -1.87 12.88 -1.51
N GLU A 27 -0.63 13.38 -1.48
CA GLU A 27 -0.34 14.82 -1.43
C GLU A 27 -0.86 15.51 -2.69
N LYS A 28 -0.53 14.97 -3.86
CA LYS A 28 -1.00 15.47 -5.16
C LYS A 28 -2.52 15.45 -5.29
N MET A 29 -3.16 14.43 -4.73
CA MET A 29 -4.62 14.32 -4.69
C MET A 29 -5.27 15.29 -3.68
N GLY A 30 -4.50 15.99 -2.85
CA GLY A 30 -5.03 16.95 -1.88
C GLY A 30 -5.69 16.30 -0.66
N TYR A 31 -5.15 15.18 -0.18
CA TYR A 31 -5.60 14.58 1.08
C TYR A 31 -5.34 15.54 2.26
N HIS A 32 -6.31 15.64 3.17
CA HIS A 32 -6.23 16.58 4.29
C HIS A 32 -5.43 16.04 5.47
N ALA A 33 -5.33 14.71 5.59
CA ALA A 33 -4.61 14.03 6.66
C ALA A 33 -4.39 12.56 6.28
N ALA A 34 -3.38 11.95 6.90
CA ALA A 34 -3.14 10.51 6.87
C ALA A 34 -2.87 10.00 8.29
N ALA A 35 -3.53 8.91 8.70
CA ALA A 35 -3.25 8.29 10.00
C ALA A 35 -2.00 7.40 9.93
N LEU A 36 -1.19 7.43 10.99
CA LEU A 36 -0.11 6.45 11.14
C LEU A 36 -0.70 5.10 11.58
N GLY A 37 -0.39 4.05 10.82
CA GLY A 37 -0.69 2.67 11.20
C GLY A 37 0.49 1.97 11.86
N GLY A 38 0.20 0.90 12.60
CA GLY A 38 1.25 0.10 13.25
C GLY A 38 2.26 -0.45 12.26
N ASP A 39 1.81 -0.88 11.08
CA ASP A 39 2.66 -1.41 10.00
C ASP A 39 3.67 -0.37 9.48
N ALA A 40 3.46 0.93 9.71
CA ALA A 40 4.46 1.95 9.41
C ALA A 40 5.79 1.70 10.12
N PHE A 41 5.74 1.13 11.33
CA PHE A 41 6.93 0.86 12.14
C PHE A 41 7.81 -0.24 11.56
N ASN A 42 7.29 -1.05 10.62
CA ASN A 42 8.10 -2.03 9.90
C ASN A 42 9.20 -1.38 9.04
N PHE A 43 9.03 -0.10 8.68
CA PHE A 43 9.97 0.67 7.87
C PHE A 43 11.03 1.41 8.69
N GLY A 44 10.96 1.34 10.02
CA GLY A 44 11.80 2.15 10.90
C GLY A 44 11.31 3.60 11.03
N THR A 45 11.68 4.23 12.14
CA THR A 45 11.14 5.54 12.49
C THR A 45 11.80 6.67 11.72
N ASP A 46 13.03 6.50 11.26
CA ASP A 46 13.71 7.48 10.41
C ASP A 46 13.00 7.64 9.06
N PHE A 47 12.52 6.54 8.47
CA PHE A 47 11.71 6.58 7.27
C PHE A 47 10.42 7.36 7.50
N ILE A 48 9.68 7.04 8.57
CA ILE A 48 8.41 7.73 8.90
C ILE A 48 8.67 9.23 9.11
N GLN A 49 9.70 9.58 9.90
CA GLN A 49 10.05 10.98 10.17
C GLN A 49 10.45 11.73 8.90
N LYS A 50 11.17 11.08 7.99
CA LYS A 50 11.49 11.63 6.67
C LYS A 50 10.20 11.97 5.92
N GLN A 51 9.24 11.04 5.84
CA GLN A 51 7.97 11.29 5.15
C GLN A 51 7.16 12.41 5.79
N ILE A 52 7.08 12.45 7.13
CA ILE A 52 6.39 13.50 7.88
C ILE A 52 6.99 14.88 7.58
N LYS A 53 8.32 14.96 7.41
CA LYS A 53 9.02 16.23 7.12
C LYS A 53 8.93 16.63 5.65
N SER A 54 8.87 15.66 4.72
CA SER A 54 8.97 15.92 3.29
C SER A 54 7.64 16.16 2.58
N LEU A 55 6.51 15.81 3.20
CA LEU A 55 5.19 15.87 2.58
C LEU A 55 4.32 16.94 3.25
N ASN A 56 3.53 17.64 2.44
CA ASN A 56 2.55 18.62 2.87
C ASN A 56 1.21 17.98 3.27
N ILE A 57 1.27 16.81 3.91
CA ILE A 57 0.10 16.13 4.48
C ILE A 57 0.31 16.01 5.99
N PRO A 58 -0.64 16.48 6.82
CA PRO A 58 -0.62 16.21 8.25
C PRO A 58 -0.73 14.71 8.56
N PHE A 59 0.32 14.14 9.16
CA PHE A 59 0.27 12.78 9.70
C PHE A 59 -0.28 12.79 11.13
N LEU A 60 -1.28 11.95 11.38
CA LEU A 60 -2.01 11.91 12.64
C LEU A 60 -1.75 10.63 13.43
N SER A 61 -1.51 10.76 14.72
CA SER A 61 -1.60 9.70 15.73
C SER A 61 -1.56 10.30 17.14
N ALA A 62 -2.53 9.93 17.97
CA ALA A 62 -2.69 10.43 19.33
C ALA A 62 -1.98 9.59 20.40
N ASN A 63 -1.47 8.41 20.04
CA ASN A 63 -0.93 7.44 20.99
C ASN A 63 0.43 6.84 20.57
N VAL A 64 1.10 7.41 19.56
CA VAL A 64 2.44 6.99 19.12
C VAL A 64 3.48 8.01 19.54
N HIS A 65 4.46 7.54 20.30
CA HIS A 65 5.47 8.38 20.92
C HIS A 65 6.88 8.02 20.47
N ARG A 66 7.79 8.99 20.58
CA ARG A 66 9.21 8.90 20.25
C ARG A 66 10.10 9.33 21.40
N GLY A 67 11.26 8.68 21.48
CA GLY A 67 12.31 8.98 22.45
C GLY A 67 11.87 8.76 23.91
N GLU A 68 12.82 8.93 24.82
CA GLU A 68 12.57 8.77 26.26
C GLU A 68 11.60 9.83 26.81
N ALA A 69 11.58 11.01 26.20
CA ALA A 69 10.68 12.11 26.57
C ALA A 69 9.20 11.88 26.17
N LYS A 70 8.90 10.77 25.46
CA LYS A 70 7.56 10.42 24.97
C LYS A 70 6.88 11.55 24.19
N GLU A 71 7.60 12.19 23.27
CA GLU A 71 7.00 13.16 22.35
C GLU A 71 6.12 12.44 21.33
N LEU A 72 5.04 13.06 20.85
CA LEU A 72 4.25 12.44 19.78
C LEU A 72 5.03 12.39 18.45
N LEU A 73 4.94 11.26 17.75
CA LEU A 73 5.57 11.09 16.44
C LEU A 73 4.83 11.87 15.34
N GLY A 74 3.49 11.91 15.42
CA GLY A 74 2.61 12.68 14.55
C GLY A 74 1.80 13.72 15.34
N ARG A 75 0.88 14.43 14.66
CA ARG A 75 -0.07 15.30 15.37
C ARG A 75 -1.16 14.44 16.01
N PRO A 76 -1.63 14.73 17.23
CA PRO A 76 -2.68 13.90 17.85
C PRO A 76 -4.01 14.02 17.11
N TYR A 77 -4.33 15.23 16.63
CA TYR A 77 -5.54 15.52 15.90
C TYR A 77 -5.34 16.72 14.96
N LEU A 78 -6.35 16.97 14.12
CA LEU A 78 -6.47 18.12 13.22
C LEU A 78 -7.88 18.69 13.36
N ILE A 79 -8.01 20.02 13.51
CA ILE A 79 -9.29 20.72 13.34
C ILE A 79 -9.36 21.22 11.90
N LYS A 80 -10.45 20.87 11.19
CA LYS A 80 -10.71 21.32 9.83
C LYS A 80 -12.05 22.05 9.77
N GLU A 81 -12.03 23.27 9.25
CA GLU A 81 -13.24 24.05 9.00
C GLU A 81 -13.82 23.66 7.63
N LEU A 82 -15.08 23.26 7.62
CA LEU A 82 -15.87 22.90 6.44
C LEU A 82 -17.13 23.76 6.43
N GLY A 83 -17.00 24.99 5.92
CA GLY A 83 -18.05 26.01 6.02
C GLY A 83 -18.32 26.35 7.49
N PRO A 84 -19.57 26.27 7.98
CA PRO A 84 -19.90 26.57 9.38
C PRO A 84 -19.55 25.44 10.36
N VAL A 85 -19.16 24.26 9.86
CA VAL A 85 -18.90 23.08 10.69
C VAL A 85 -17.40 22.92 10.92
N LYS A 86 -16.98 22.84 12.18
CA LYS A 86 -15.62 22.46 12.57
C LYS A 86 -15.56 20.96 12.83
N VAL A 87 -14.66 20.27 12.14
CA VAL A 87 -14.47 18.83 12.26
C VAL A 87 -13.14 18.55 12.94
N GLY A 88 -13.18 17.86 14.07
CA GLY A 88 -12.02 17.34 14.77
C GLY A 88 -11.72 15.94 14.27
N ILE A 89 -10.50 15.73 13.76
CA ILE A 89 -10.04 14.47 13.21
C ILE A 89 -8.91 13.97 14.10
N LEU A 90 -9.14 12.89 14.84
CA LEU A 90 -8.15 12.24 15.70
C LEU A 90 -7.78 10.89 15.10
N ALA A 91 -6.53 10.45 15.28
CA ALA A 91 -6.10 9.12 14.84
C ALA A 91 -5.58 8.27 15.99
N LEU A 92 -5.93 6.98 16.00
CA LEU A 92 -5.45 5.98 16.96
C LEU A 92 -4.73 4.87 16.22
N THR A 93 -3.54 4.56 16.69
CA THR A 93 -2.65 3.55 16.09
C THR A 93 -2.60 2.33 16.99
N ALA A 94 -2.69 1.13 16.43
CA ALA A 94 -2.41 -0.10 17.15
C ALA A 94 -0.99 -0.60 16.82
N PRO A 95 -0.41 -1.49 17.64
CA PRO A 95 0.85 -2.14 17.31
C PRO A 95 0.82 -2.86 15.93
N PRO A 96 1.98 -3.05 15.27
CA PRO A 96 2.07 -3.68 13.96
C PRO A 96 1.50 -5.10 13.99
N LEU A 97 0.85 -5.49 12.90
CA LEU A 97 0.28 -6.85 12.77
C LEU A 97 1.30 -7.88 12.30
N SER A 98 2.38 -7.42 11.68
CA SER A 98 3.40 -8.24 11.04
C SER A 98 4.79 -7.93 11.60
N GLN A 99 5.70 -8.89 11.49
CA GLN A 99 7.11 -8.67 11.83
C GLN A 99 7.84 -7.99 10.65
N PRO A 100 8.77 -7.06 10.92
CA PRO A 100 9.56 -6.42 9.88
C PRO A 100 10.43 -7.44 9.16
N GLN A 101 10.55 -7.32 7.82
CA GLN A 101 11.45 -8.14 7.01
C GLN A 101 12.75 -7.42 6.63
N ILE A 102 12.86 -6.15 7.04
CA ILE A 102 14.05 -5.31 6.90
C ILE A 102 14.57 -4.93 8.27
N GLN A 103 15.87 -4.67 8.36
CA GLN A 103 16.46 -4.12 9.58
C GLN A 103 16.06 -2.64 9.68
N ALA A 104 15.02 -2.38 10.48
CA ALA A 104 14.52 -1.04 10.72
C ALA A 104 15.56 -0.20 11.50
N GLU A 105 15.89 0.97 10.97
CA GLU A 105 16.74 1.97 11.64
C GLU A 105 15.91 2.97 12.47
N GLY A 106 16.58 3.68 13.38
CA GLY A 106 15.98 4.68 14.26
C GLY A 106 15.55 4.14 15.64
N PHE A 107 14.82 4.96 16.39
CA PHE A 107 14.30 4.58 17.70
C PHE A 107 13.10 3.64 17.57
N ARG A 108 12.81 2.85 18.63
CA ARG A 108 11.59 2.05 18.70
C ARG A 108 10.42 2.95 19.11
N PRO A 109 9.35 3.06 18.29
CA PRO A 109 8.18 3.84 18.66
C PRO A 109 7.44 3.16 19.81
N GLU A 110 6.95 3.96 20.75
CA GLU A 110 6.10 3.49 21.84
C GLU A 110 4.64 3.78 21.51
N VAL A 111 3.83 2.73 21.41
CA VAL A 111 2.37 2.85 21.28
C VAL A 111 1.78 2.72 22.68
N SER A 112 1.20 3.80 23.21
CA SER A 112 0.48 3.75 24.48
C SER A 112 -0.84 2.99 24.32
N GLY A 113 -1.61 2.83 25.40
CA GLY A 113 -2.88 2.11 25.38
C GLY A 113 -3.81 2.58 24.25
N PRO A 114 -4.64 1.68 23.70
CA PRO A 114 -5.41 1.92 22.49
C PRO A 114 -6.39 3.11 22.62
N LEU A 115 -6.87 3.38 23.84
CA LEU A 115 -7.81 4.46 24.14
C LEU A 115 -7.16 5.66 24.85
N ASP A 116 -5.88 5.57 25.24
CA ASP A 116 -5.18 6.62 26.00
C ASP A 116 -5.16 7.94 25.23
N GLY A 117 -4.92 7.88 23.92
CA GLY A 117 -4.87 9.04 23.04
C GLY A 117 -6.21 9.77 23.00
N ILE A 118 -7.32 9.05 22.80
CA ILE A 118 -8.64 9.68 22.77
C ILE A 118 -9.05 10.20 24.15
N GLN A 119 -8.77 9.47 25.23
CA GLN A 119 -9.03 9.93 26.60
C GLN A 119 -8.33 11.26 26.90
N LYS A 120 -7.09 11.42 26.41
CA LYS A 120 -6.28 12.63 26.62
C LYS A 120 -6.75 13.81 25.77
N TYR A 121 -7.02 13.60 24.48
CA TYR A 121 -7.20 14.71 23.52
C TYR A 121 -8.67 15.06 23.23
N LEU A 122 -9.62 14.15 23.49
CA LEU A 122 -11.05 14.41 23.26
C LEU A 122 -11.57 15.67 23.97
N PRO A 123 -11.22 15.98 25.24
CA PRO A 123 -11.71 17.19 25.90
C PRO A 123 -11.29 18.49 25.21
N ALA A 124 -10.12 18.53 24.58
CA ALA A 124 -9.65 19.69 23.82
C ALA A 124 -10.41 19.80 22.49
N ILE A 125 -10.54 18.69 21.76
CA ILE A 125 -11.24 18.64 20.47
C ILE A 125 -12.70 19.08 20.63
N LYS A 126 -13.39 18.65 21.69
CA LYS A 126 -14.79 19.04 21.98
C LYS A 126 -15.00 20.54 22.15
N ARG A 127 -13.97 21.29 22.56
CA ARG A 127 -14.08 22.75 22.72
C ARG A 127 -13.99 23.48 21.39
N GLU A 128 -13.44 22.83 20.37
CA GLU A 128 -13.08 23.45 19.10
C GLU A 128 -13.87 22.90 17.91
N ALA A 129 -14.37 21.67 18.00
CA ALA A 129 -15.07 20.97 16.93
C ALA A 129 -16.53 20.67 17.29
N HIS A 130 -17.38 20.73 16.27
CA HIS A 130 -18.77 20.28 16.36
C HIS A 130 -18.87 18.76 16.08
N LEU A 131 -18.09 18.26 15.11
CA LEU A 131 -18.09 16.86 14.70
C LEU A 131 -16.74 16.23 14.98
N ILE A 132 -16.71 15.05 15.59
CA ILE A 132 -15.50 14.31 15.93
C ILE A 132 -15.44 13.00 15.14
N VAL A 133 -14.37 12.87 14.36
CA VAL A 133 -14.05 11.74 13.51
C VAL A 133 -12.78 11.08 14.04
N VAL A 134 -12.84 9.76 14.26
CA VAL A 134 -11.68 8.94 14.65
C VAL A 134 -11.22 8.09 13.48
N LEU A 135 -9.97 8.27 13.05
CA LEU A 135 -9.26 7.37 12.14
C LEU A 135 -8.63 6.27 12.98
N SER A 136 -9.13 5.04 12.85
CA SER A 136 -8.79 3.98 13.78
C SER A 136 -8.07 2.82 13.11
N ASP A 137 -6.83 2.59 13.52
CA ASP A 137 -6.09 1.35 13.28
C ASP A 137 -6.40 0.28 14.35
N LEU A 138 -7.40 0.49 15.22
CA LEU A 138 -7.70 -0.46 16.29
C LEU A 138 -8.48 -1.67 15.78
N SER A 139 -8.54 -2.74 16.59
CA SER A 139 -9.39 -3.89 16.32
C SER A 139 -10.89 -3.52 16.36
N GLU A 140 -11.74 -4.34 15.76
CA GLU A 140 -13.19 -4.14 15.82
C GLU A 140 -13.72 -4.06 17.26
N LYS A 141 -13.20 -4.91 18.16
CA LYS A 141 -13.58 -4.91 19.58
C LYS A 141 -13.23 -3.57 20.26
N GLU A 142 -12.03 -3.05 20.01
CA GLU A 142 -11.60 -1.76 20.57
C GLU A 142 -12.39 -0.59 19.98
N ASN A 143 -12.75 -0.65 18.70
CA ASN A 143 -13.61 0.36 18.08
C ASN A 143 -15.02 0.37 18.68
N ARG A 144 -15.61 -0.81 18.93
CA ARG A 144 -16.90 -0.93 19.63
C ARG A 144 -16.82 -0.36 21.06
N LEU A 145 -15.71 -0.61 21.76
CA LEU A 145 -15.44 -0.04 23.08
C LEU A 145 -15.32 1.48 23.02
N LEU A 146 -14.56 2.01 22.07
CA LEU A 146 -14.41 3.44 21.82
C LEU A 146 -15.76 4.12 21.60
N ALA A 147 -16.58 3.58 20.70
CA ALA A 147 -17.92 4.10 20.43
C ALA A 147 -18.85 4.07 21.67
N SER A 148 -18.64 3.09 22.55
CA SER A 148 -19.45 2.91 23.75
C SER A 148 -19.04 3.86 24.88
N GLU A 149 -17.74 4.06 25.08
CA GLU A 149 -17.20 4.89 26.17
C GLU A 149 -17.16 6.37 25.83
N PHE A 150 -16.89 6.73 24.58
CA PHE A 150 -16.70 8.11 24.15
C PHE A 150 -17.89 8.60 23.33
N GLY A 151 -18.96 8.97 24.04
CA GLY A 151 -20.19 9.44 23.42
C GLY A 151 -20.04 10.67 22.52
N ASP A 152 -19.00 11.48 22.72
CA ASP A 152 -18.77 12.65 21.87
C ASP A 152 -18.20 12.32 20.48
N VAL A 153 -17.94 11.04 20.17
CA VAL A 153 -17.48 10.61 18.85
C VAL A 153 -18.69 10.30 17.97
N GLN A 154 -18.75 10.90 16.78
CA GLN A 154 -19.83 10.65 15.82
C GLN A 154 -19.42 9.69 14.71
N VAL A 155 -18.12 9.61 14.38
CA VAL A 155 -17.66 8.78 13.25
C VAL A 155 -16.39 8.03 13.64
N ILE A 156 -16.37 6.73 13.35
CA ILE A 156 -15.19 5.88 13.43
C ILE A 156 -14.91 5.32 12.04
N LEU A 157 -13.77 5.70 11.46
CA LEU A 157 -13.26 5.13 10.22
C LEU A 157 -12.28 4.02 10.59
N ALA A 158 -12.78 2.79 10.62
CA ALA A 158 -11.99 1.61 10.95
C ALA A 158 -11.18 1.16 9.73
N ALA A 159 -9.86 1.18 9.88
CA ALA A 159 -8.92 0.79 8.82
C ALA A 159 -8.59 -0.71 8.84
N ARG A 160 -8.72 -1.37 9.99
CA ARG A 160 -8.53 -2.83 10.12
C ARG A 160 -9.83 -3.58 9.83
N GLY A 161 -9.71 -4.61 8.99
CA GLY A 161 -10.81 -5.51 8.66
C GLY A 161 -11.77 -4.94 7.61
N ASN A 162 -12.90 -5.62 7.46
CA ASN A 162 -13.99 -5.25 6.55
C ASN A 162 -15.29 -5.30 7.37
N ILE A 163 -15.54 -4.22 8.08
CA ILE A 163 -16.64 -4.09 9.03
C ILE A 163 -17.85 -3.53 8.27
N PRO A 164 -19.06 -4.11 8.42
CA PRO A 164 -20.29 -3.53 7.87
C PRO A 164 -20.55 -2.16 8.50
N VAL A 165 -21.37 -1.33 7.86
CA VAL A 165 -21.81 -0.08 8.49
C VAL A 165 -22.60 -0.41 9.74
N GLU A 166 -22.19 0.16 10.87
CA GLU A 166 -22.82 -0.10 12.15
C GLU A 166 -23.02 1.21 12.92
N ASN A 167 -24.20 1.37 13.51
CA ASN A 167 -24.47 2.44 14.46
C ASN A 167 -24.28 1.92 15.88
N ILE A 168 -23.40 2.56 16.64
CA ILE A 168 -23.14 2.23 18.04
C ILE A 168 -23.35 3.50 18.84
N ASN A 169 -24.40 3.52 19.66
CA ASN A 169 -24.89 4.72 20.33
C ASN A 169 -25.10 5.86 19.30
N GLN A 170 -24.34 6.94 19.41
CA GLN A 170 -24.39 8.10 18.51
C GLN A 170 -23.27 8.11 17.46
N ALA A 171 -22.40 7.10 17.46
CA ALA A 171 -21.33 6.94 16.48
C ALA A 171 -21.78 6.05 15.32
N VAL A 172 -21.38 6.41 14.10
CA VAL A 172 -21.37 5.51 12.95
C VAL A 172 -19.96 4.98 12.74
N MET A 173 -19.82 3.65 12.69
CA MET A 173 -18.58 2.97 12.36
C MET A 173 -18.65 2.45 10.92
N VAL A 174 -17.63 2.78 10.12
CA VAL A 174 -17.51 2.31 8.73
C VAL A 174 -16.08 1.88 8.44
N SER A 175 -15.93 1.02 7.44
CA SER A 175 -14.63 0.65 6.87
C SER A 175 -14.65 0.81 5.35
N SER A 176 -13.53 1.19 4.75
CA SER A 176 -13.43 1.29 3.28
C SER A 176 -13.49 -0.08 2.62
N GLY A 177 -12.84 -1.08 3.25
CA GLY A 177 -12.52 -2.34 2.59
C GLY A 177 -11.43 -2.17 1.53
N GLN A 178 -10.92 -3.30 1.02
CA GLN A 178 -9.84 -3.28 0.02
C GLN A 178 -10.38 -2.97 -1.38
N LYS A 179 -9.70 -2.09 -2.13
CA LYS A 179 -10.05 -1.69 -3.51
C LYS A 179 -11.37 -0.92 -3.64
N TYR A 180 -11.80 -0.25 -2.58
CA TYR A 180 -12.94 0.66 -2.60
C TYR A 180 -12.54 2.03 -2.07
N LEU A 181 -13.22 3.05 -2.58
CA LEU A 181 -13.30 4.36 -1.96
C LEU A 181 -14.56 4.42 -1.09
N ALA A 182 -14.38 4.60 0.23
CA ALA A 182 -15.48 4.89 1.14
C ALA A 182 -15.92 6.35 1.01
N ARG A 183 -17.22 6.54 0.74
CA ARG A 183 -17.91 7.83 0.84
C ARG A 183 -18.95 7.74 1.96
N LEU A 184 -18.79 8.59 2.97
CA LEU A 184 -19.74 8.75 4.06
C LEU A 184 -20.29 10.19 4.00
N ASP A 185 -21.56 10.31 3.62
CA ASP A 185 -22.29 11.57 3.63
C ASP A 185 -22.94 11.75 5.00
N LEU A 186 -22.75 12.91 5.64
CA LEU A 186 -23.21 13.19 7.00
C LEU A 186 -24.12 14.43 7.02
N TRP A 187 -25.27 14.31 7.68
CA TRP A 187 -26.14 15.44 7.98
C TRP A 187 -26.03 15.73 9.47
N VAL A 188 -25.52 16.91 9.80
CA VAL A 188 -25.26 17.35 11.17
C VAL A 188 -26.04 18.63 11.46
N ASP A 189 -26.52 18.79 12.69
CA ASP A 189 -27.07 20.07 13.13
C ASP A 189 -25.97 21.06 13.54
N HIS A 190 -26.37 22.29 13.91
CA HIS A 190 -25.45 23.37 14.29
C HIS A 190 -24.62 23.07 15.55
N ASN A 191 -25.04 22.09 16.36
CA ASN A 191 -24.31 21.63 17.54
C ASN A 191 -23.43 20.41 17.23
N GLY A 192 -23.38 19.98 15.96
CA GLY A 192 -22.58 18.84 15.51
C GLY A 192 -23.20 17.47 15.78
N ARG A 193 -24.46 17.42 16.22
CA ARG A 193 -25.15 16.15 16.41
C ARG A 193 -25.46 15.54 15.04
N LEU A 194 -25.13 14.25 14.88
CA LEU A 194 -25.41 13.49 13.67
C LEU A 194 -26.92 13.19 13.58
N LEU A 195 -27.57 13.72 12.54
CA LEU A 195 -29.01 13.52 12.28
C LEU A 195 -29.25 12.30 11.38
N ARG A 196 -28.37 12.14 10.38
CA ARG A 196 -28.43 11.07 9.37
C ARG A 196 -27.06 10.87 8.76
N HIS A 197 -26.81 9.66 8.29
CA HIS A 197 -25.71 9.37 7.38
C HIS A 197 -26.17 8.53 6.18
N ASP A 198 -25.38 8.56 5.11
CA ASP A 198 -25.45 7.63 3.99
C ASP A 198 -24.04 7.15 3.67
N PHE A 199 -23.89 5.86 3.41
CA PHE A 199 -22.58 5.25 3.17
C PHE A 199 -22.56 4.49 1.85
N LYS A 200 -21.54 4.79 1.04
CA LYS A 200 -21.30 4.11 -0.23
C LYS A 200 -19.86 3.63 -0.31
N ARG A 201 -19.70 2.37 -0.72
CA ARG A 201 -18.41 1.83 -1.16
C ARG A 201 -18.37 1.89 -2.67
N ILE A 202 -17.51 2.75 -3.19
CA ILE A 202 -17.32 2.92 -4.63
C ILE A 202 -16.20 1.95 -5.03
N CYS A 203 -16.54 0.93 -5.83
CA CYS A 203 -15.56 -0.04 -6.31
C CYS A 203 -14.58 0.66 -7.26
N LEU A 204 -13.29 0.56 -6.98
CA LEU A 204 -12.24 1.05 -7.86
C LEU A 204 -11.98 -0.02 -8.93
N SER A 205 -12.94 -0.17 -9.85
CA SER A 205 -12.85 -1.10 -10.98
C SER A 205 -12.06 -0.50 -12.15
N MET A 206 -11.76 -1.34 -13.14
CA MET A 206 -11.13 -0.90 -14.40
C MET A 206 -12.07 -0.06 -15.28
N ASP A 207 -13.35 0.06 -14.92
CA ASP A 207 -14.32 0.89 -15.64
C ASP A 207 -14.17 2.38 -15.31
N ILE A 208 -13.48 2.69 -14.20
CA ILE A 208 -13.13 4.06 -13.84
C ILE A 208 -11.80 4.38 -14.51
N ALA A 209 -11.82 5.31 -15.47
CA ALA A 209 -10.62 5.75 -16.16
C ALA A 209 -9.60 6.34 -15.16
N PRO A 210 -8.31 5.95 -15.25
CA PRO A 210 -7.29 6.56 -14.42
C PRO A 210 -7.12 8.04 -14.76
N ASP A 211 -6.79 8.83 -13.74
CA ASP A 211 -6.35 10.20 -13.97
C ASP A 211 -4.97 10.21 -14.67
N ARG A 212 -4.88 10.94 -15.78
CA ARG A 212 -3.69 10.90 -16.65
C ARG A 212 -2.44 11.45 -15.96
N GLU A 213 -2.56 12.53 -15.19
CA GLU A 213 -1.42 13.13 -14.51
C GLU A 213 -0.89 12.18 -13.43
N THR A 214 -1.79 11.60 -12.64
CA THR A 214 -1.46 10.63 -11.59
C THR A 214 -0.83 9.37 -12.18
N GLU A 215 -1.39 8.83 -13.27
CA GLU A 215 -0.86 7.66 -13.98
C GLU A 215 0.56 7.91 -14.51
N GLN A 216 0.79 9.08 -15.12
CA GLN A 216 2.12 9.48 -15.59
C GLN A 216 3.11 9.60 -14.44
N PHE A 217 2.72 10.24 -13.34
CA PHE A 217 3.57 10.37 -12.15
C PHE A 217 3.97 9.01 -11.59
N ILE A 218 3.01 8.11 -11.39
CA ILE A 218 3.25 6.75 -10.87
C ILE A 218 4.18 6.00 -11.83
N SER A 219 3.88 6.01 -13.12
CA SER A 219 4.67 5.32 -14.15
C SER A 219 6.12 5.82 -14.21
N GLN A 220 6.33 7.14 -14.13
CA GLN A 220 7.66 7.74 -14.10
C GLN A 220 8.42 7.36 -12.83
N ALA A 221 7.76 7.40 -11.67
CA ALA A 221 8.39 7.06 -10.40
C ALA A 221 8.88 5.61 -10.36
N TYR A 222 8.06 4.66 -10.81
CA TYR A 222 8.50 3.27 -10.91
C TYR A 222 9.56 3.06 -12.00
N SER A 223 9.42 3.71 -13.16
CA SER A 223 10.43 3.59 -14.23
C SER A 223 11.80 4.09 -13.78
N ALA A 224 11.85 5.16 -12.99
CA ALA A 224 13.08 5.65 -12.39
C ALA A 224 13.67 4.64 -11.40
N ALA A 225 12.82 4.05 -10.54
CA ALA A 225 13.27 3.05 -9.57
C ALA A 225 13.77 1.75 -10.21
N VAL A 226 13.18 1.29 -11.33
CA VAL A 226 13.67 0.10 -12.04
C VAL A 226 15.04 0.34 -12.68
N LYS A 227 15.31 1.57 -13.15
CA LYS A 227 16.63 1.96 -13.68
C LYS A 227 17.69 2.02 -12.58
N ASP A 228 17.28 2.26 -11.34
CA ASP A 228 18.16 2.15 -10.19
C ASP A 228 18.46 0.68 -9.89
N ARG A 229 19.72 0.30 -10.12
CA ARG A 229 20.20 -1.09 -10.09
C ARG A 229 20.04 -1.72 -8.69
N ALA A 230 19.96 -0.90 -7.64
CA ALA A 230 19.72 -1.35 -6.26
C ALA A 230 18.33 -1.97 -6.06
N ALA A 231 17.29 -1.46 -6.74
CA ALA A 231 15.91 -1.93 -6.58
C ALA A 231 15.62 -3.28 -7.25
N GLN A 232 16.52 -3.76 -8.12
CA GLN A 232 16.39 -5.06 -8.79
C GLN A 232 16.82 -6.24 -7.91
N VAL A 233 17.50 -5.97 -6.79
CA VAL A 233 18.15 -7.00 -5.97
C VAL A 233 17.16 -7.76 -5.07
N GLU A 234 16.00 -7.18 -4.75
CA GLU A 234 15.18 -7.66 -3.62
C GLU A 234 13.83 -8.32 -3.96
N ALA A 235 13.37 -8.28 -5.21
CA ALA A 235 12.25 -9.14 -5.58
C ALA A 235 12.73 -10.60 -5.56
N ARG A 236 12.15 -11.39 -4.65
CA ARG A 236 12.49 -12.82 -4.49
C ARG A 236 12.35 -13.51 -5.84
N ARG A 237 13.49 -13.95 -6.37
CA ARG A 237 13.55 -14.80 -7.55
C ARG A 237 12.75 -16.06 -7.26
N ARG A 238 11.63 -16.24 -7.97
CA ARG A 238 10.86 -17.47 -7.83
C ARG A 238 11.74 -18.65 -8.22
N PHE A 239 11.65 -19.72 -7.44
CA PHE A 239 12.42 -20.94 -7.62
C PHE A 239 13.95 -20.81 -7.39
N SER A 240 14.45 -19.72 -6.81
CA SER A 240 15.89 -19.53 -6.52
C SER A 240 16.56 -20.66 -5.73
N GLY A 241 15.78 -21.44 -4.97
CA GLY A 241 16.26 -22.62 -4.25
C GLY A 241 16.39 -23.89 -5.09
N GLN A 242 15.96 -23.90 -6.36
CA GLN A 242 16.06 -25.07 -7.24
C GLN A 242 17.48 -25.19 -7.81
N ALA A 243 17.98 -26.42 -7.92
CA ALA A 243 19.36 -26.69 -8.38
C ALA A 243 19.67 -26.08 -9.75
N LEU A 244 18.71 -26.10 -10.68
CA LEU A 244 18.87 -25.51 -12.02
C LEU A 244 18.94 -23.97 -11.98
N GLU A 245 18.29 -23.33 -11.01
CA GLU A 245 18.32 -21.88 -10.82
C GLU A 245 19.61 -21.41 -10.12
N GLN A 246 20.37 -22.35 -9.54
CA GLN A 246 21.67 -22.10 -8.92
C GLN A 246 22.84 -22.32 -9.89
N ASP A 247 22.61 -23.00 -11.01
CA ASP A 247 23.58 -23.20 -12.08
C ASP A 247 23.79 -21.89 -12.85
N ARG A 248 25.02 -21.33 -12.78
CA ARG A 248 25.39 -20.06 -13.45
C ARG A 248 25.47 -20.16 -14.97
N ASP A 249 25.52 -21.38 -15.48
CA ASP A 249 25.54 -21.69 -16.90
C ASP A 249 24.14 -21.96 -17.45
N ASN A 250 23.11 -22.02 -16.59
CA ASN A 250 21.73 -22.14 -17.01
C ASN A 250 21.23 -20.83 -17.65
N SER A 251 20.46 -20.93 -18.72
CA SER A 251 19.92 -19.79 -19.46
C SER A 251 18.50 -20.05 -19.94
N TYR A 252 17.78 -18.96 -20.20
CA TYR A 252 16.40 -18.97 -20.67
C TYR A 252 16.36 -18.67 -22.16
N VAL A 253 16.02 -19.67 -22.97
CA VAL A 253 16.00 -19.57 -24.43
C VAL A 253 14.64 -19.11 -25.00
N GLY A 254 13.58 -19.07 -24.19
CA GLY A 254 12.23 -18.71 -24.63
C GLY A 254 11.49 -19.84 -25.36
N ALA A 255 10.15 -19.76 -25.38
CA ALA A 255 9.30 -20.81 -25.93
C ALA A 255 9.40 -20.93 -27.47
N GLU A 256 9.77 -19.85 -28.15
CA GLU A 256 9.94 -19.78 -29.61
C GLU A 256 10.99 -20.78 -30.11
N ASN A 257 12.09 -20.95 -29.38
CA ASN A 257 13.17 -21.87 -29.74
C ASN A 257 12.77 -23.34 -29.61
N CYS A 258 11.74 -23.65 -28.81
CA CYS A 258 11.22 -25.01 -28.66
C CYS A 258 10.23 -25.41 -29.75
N ARG A 259 9.68 -24.43 -30.51
CA ARG A 259 8.61 -24.66 -31.48
C ARG A 259 9.00 -25.63 -32.60
N SER A 260 10.27 -25.62 -33.02
CA SER A 260 10.77 -26.44 -34.14
C SER A 260 10.68 -27.94 -33.85
N CYS A 261 10.91 -28.36 -32.60
CA CYS A 261 10.87 -29.76 -32.18
C CYS A 261 9.60 -30.14 -31.40
N HIS A 262 8.95 -29.18 -30.73
CA HIS A 262 7.76 -29.39 -29.89
C HIS A 262 6.57 -28.53 -30.34
N GLY A 263 6.15 -28.73 -31.60
CA GLY A 263 5.10 -27.93 -32.23
C GLY A 263 3.74 -28.02 -31.54
N THR A 264 3.32 -29.24 -31.17
CA THR A 264 2.01 -29.48 -30.52
C THR A 264 1.96 -28.85 -29.14
N GLU A 265 3.00 -29.03 -28.32
CA GLU A 265 3.12 -28.45 -26.98
C GLU A 265 3.22 -26.92 -27.04
N TYR A 266 3.94 -26.38 -28.02
CA TYR A 266 4.02 -24.94 -28.24
C TYR A 266 2.64 -24.33 -28.53
N GLN A 267 1.84 -24.95 -29.39
CA GLN A 267 0.49 -24.46 -29.68
C GLN A 267 -0.44 -24.57 -28.46
N ALA A 268 -0.35 -25.67 -27.71
CA ALA A 268 -1.07 -25.83 -26.46
C ALA A 268 -0.71 -24.72 -25.46
N TRP A 269 0.58 -24.45 -25.25
CA TRP A 269 1.04 -23.35 -24.40
C TRP A 269 0.58 -21.98 -24.91
N LYS A 270 0.70 -21.71 -26.21
CA LYS A 270 0.32 -20.43 -26.86
C LYS A 270 -1.17 -20.11 -26.71
N SER A 271 -2.02 -21.13 -26.54
CA SER A 271 -3.44 -20.94 -26.25
C SER A 271 -3.72 -20.56 -24.79
N THR A 272 -2.77 -20.78 -23.88
CA THR A 272 -2.94 -20.49 -22.44
C THR A 272 -2.73 -19.01 -22.13
N ARG A 273 -3.29 -18.57 -20.99
CA ARG A 273 -3.05 -17.20 -20.45
C ARG A 273 -1.58 -16.91 -20.17
N HIS A 274 -0.78 -17.95 -19.87
CA HIS A 274 0.65 -17.80 -19.55
C HIS A 274 1.47 -17.30 -20.74
N SER A 275 1.07 -17.60 -21.98
CA SER A 275 1.76 -17.13 -23.18
C SER A 275 1.71 -15.61 -23.36
N ARG A 276 0.71 -14.95 -22.77
CA ARG A 276 0.50 -13.49 -22.84
C ARG A 276 0.69 -12.84 -21.46
N ALA A 277 1.29 -13.56 -20.50
CA ALA A 277 1.40 -13.08 -19.13
C ALA A 277 2.13 -11.73 -19.05
N PHE A 278 3.24 -11.56 -19.76
CA PHE A 278 3.96 -10.28 -19.78
C PHE A 278 3.18 -9.17 -20.50
N ASP A 279 2.48 -9.48 -21.59
CA ASP A 279 1.62 -8.52 -22.29
C ASP A 279 0.52 -7.96 -21.38
N THR A 280 -0.02 -8.78 -20.46
CA THR A 280 -0.99 -8.25 -19.47
C THR A 280 -0.37 -7.17 -18.59
N LEU A 281 0.91 -7.30 -18.22
CA LEU A 281 1.60 -6.25 -17.48
C LEU A 281 1.87 -5.03 -18.35
N ARG A 282 2.24 -5.19 -19.61
CA ARG A 282 2.46 -4.05 -20.51
C ARG A 282 1.15 -3.26 -20.73
N ASN A 283 0.06 -3.96 -21.00
CA ASN A 283 -1.25 -3.35 -21.24
C ASN A 283 -1.80 -2.63 -20.01
N LEU A 284 -1.50 -3.13 -18.80
CA LEU A 284 -1.87 -2.49 -17.55
C LEU A 284 -0.81 -1.50 -17.04
N GLN A 285 0.26 -1.27 -17.80
CA GLN A 285 1.43 -0.49 -17.37
C GLN A 285 1.97 -0.93 -16.00
N ARG A 286 2.02 -2.24 -15.74
CA ARG A 286 2.57 -2.86 -14.53
C ARG A 286 3.88 -3.62 -14.78
N HIS A 287 4.46 -3.46 -15.95
CA HIS A 287 5.66 -4.19 -16.37
C HIS A 287 6.94 -3.76 -15.66
N PHE A 288 6.86 -2.73 -14.80
CA PHE A 288 7.96 -2.25 -13.96
C PHE A 288 7.84 -2.69 -12.49
N TYR A 289 6.77 -3.37 -12.07
CA TYR A 289 6.65 -3.87 -10.69
C TYR A 289 7.43 -5.17 -10.52
N PRO A 290 8.52 -5.21 -9.73
CA PRO A 290 9.36 -6.41 -9.61
C PRO A 290 8.60 -7.68 -9.21
N ASP A 291 7.64 -7.57 -8.29
CA ASP A 291 6.80 -8.70 -7.88
C ASP A 291 5.92 -9.23 -9.02
N CYS A 292 5.35 -8.33 -9.82
CA CYS A 292 4.55 -8.72 -10.99
C CYS A 292 5.43 -9.37 -12.05
N ILE A 293 6.59 -8.78 -12.33
CA ILE A 293 7.57 -9.30 -13.30
C ILE A 293 8.02 -10.70 -12.89
N SER A 294 8.30 -10.94 -11.60
CA SER A 294 8.74 -12.25 -11.08
C SER A 294 7.74 -13.39 -11.35
N CYS A 295 6.46 -13.07 -11.54
CA CYS A 295 5.40 -14.04 -11.82
C CYS A 295 5.03 -14.11 -13.31
N HIS A 296 5.16 -13.00 -14.04
CA HIS A 296 4.69 -12.83 -15.42
C HIS A 296 5.81 -12.90 -16.47
N THR A 297 7.06 -13.05 -16.04
CA THR A 297 8.22 -13.33 -16.90
C THR A 297 8.93 -14.58 -16.44
N THR A 298 9.86 -15.06 -17.26
CA THR A 298 10.78 -16.13 -16.89
C THR A 298 12.22 -15.67 -16.90
N GLY A 299 13.03 -16.25 -16.00
CA GLY A 299 14.38 -15.77 -15.81
C GLY A 299 14.47 -14.35 -15.24
N PHE A 300 13.50 -13.92 -14.43
CA PHE A 300 13.59 -12.64 -13.72
C PHE A 300 14.86 -12.58 -12.85
N GLY A 301 15.70 -11.57 -13.09
CA GLY A 301 16.97 -11.38 -12.38
C GLY A 301 18.15 -12.22 -12.92
N TYR A 302 17.97 -12.88 -14.07
CA TYR A 302 19.07 -13.52 -14.81
C TYR A 302 19.65 -12.56 -15.85
N PRO A 303 20.98 -12.55 -16.06
CA PRO A 303 21.57 -11.78 -17.14
C PRO A 303 21.03 -12.31 -18.48
N PRO A 304 20.56 -11.43 -19.39
CA PRO A 304 20.16 -11.85 -20.72
C PRO A 304 21.40 -12.40 -21.43
N ARG A 305 21.47 -13.72 -21.61
CA ARG A 305 22.40 -14.34 -22.55
C ARG A 305 21.64 -14.55 -23.85
N LEU A 306 22.02 -13.81 -24.89
CA LEU A 306 21.62 -14.16 -26.24
C LEU A 306 22.19 -15.56 -26.52
N PRO A 307 21.39 -16.49 -27.07
CA PRO A 307 21.94 -17.77 -27.46
C PRO A 307 23.01 -17.50 -28.52
N ASP A 308 24.27 -17.88 -28.24
CA ASP A 308 25.10 -18.31 -29.34
C ASP A 308 24.39 -19.54 -29.93
N GLY A 309 24.34 -19.64 -31.25
CA GLY A 309 23.55 -20.65 -31.95
C GLY A 309 24.04 -22.09 -31.74
N SER A 310 24.71 -22.41 -30.64
CA SER A 310 25.27 -23.72 -30.36
C SER A 310 24.48 -24.44 -29.26
N ASN A 311 23.76 -25.48 -29.70
CA ASN A 311 23.29 -26.61 -28.90
C ASN A 311 22.53 -26.28 -27.60
N CYS A 312 21.21 -26.48 -27.65
CA CYS A 312 20.46 -26.86 -26.45
C CYS A 312 21.19 -28.05 -25.80
N GLY A 313 21.80 -27.81 -24.63
CA GLY A 313 22.43 -28.85 -23.83
C GLY A 313 21.46 -29.97 -23.45
N PRO A 314 21.94 -31.05 -22.82
CA PRO A 314 21.13 -32.24 -22.55
C PRO A 314 19.85 -31.90 -21.75
N PRO A 315 18.77 -32.68 -21.97
CA PRO A 315 17.44 -32.40 -21.40
C PRO A 315 17.54 -32.27 -19.88
N GLY A 316 17.27 -31.06 -19.38
CA GLY A 316 17.46 -30.68 -17.98
C GLY A 316 18.08 -29.30 -17.77
N ARG A 317 18.73 -28.69 -18.78
CA ARG A 317 19.40 -27.37 -18.67
C ARG A 317 18.68 -26.21 -19.38
N CYS A 318 17.39 -26.37 -19.69
CA CYS A 318 16.58 -25.31 -20.31
C CYS A 318 15.20 -25.30 -19.67
N GLY A 319 14.92 -24.31 -18.83
CA GLY A 319 13.60 -24.10 -18.25
C GLY A 319 12.64 -23.50 -19.29
N VAL A 320 11.59 -24.24 -19.68
CA VAL A 320 10.57 -23.74 -20.61
C VAL A 320 9.38 -23.19 -19.83
N ARG A 321 9.35 -21.87 -19.63
CA ARG A 321 8.12 -21.14 -19.31
C ARG A 321 8.26 -19.74 -19.95
N GLY A 322 7.17 -19.20 -20.50
CA GLY A 322 6.97 -17.76 -20.72
C GLY A 322 7.95 -16.99 -21.63
N MET A 323 7.72 -15.67 -21.67
CA MET A 323 8.62 -14.69 -22.25
C MET A 323 9.79 -14.43 -21.28
N PRO A 324 11.06 -14.51 -21.73
CA PRO A 324 12.21 -14.17 -20.91
C PRO A 324 12.12 -12.73 -20.41
N TRP A 325 12.57 -12.47 -19.18
CA TRP A 325 12.68 -11.12 -18.66
C TRP A 325 13.62 -10.30 -19.55
N PRO A 326 13.14 -9.19 -20.15
CA PRO A 326 13.87 -8.51 -21.22
C PRO A 326 15.01 -7.60 -20.71
N GLY A 327 15.37 -7.68 -19.43
CA GLY A 327 16.34 -6.78 -18.82
C GLY A 327 15.76 -5.40 -18.47
N PRO A 328 16.49 -4.57 -17.73
CA PRO A 328 16.03 -3.25 -17.31
C PRO A 328 16.20 -2.18 -18.40
N GLU A 329 17.07 -2.42 -19.38
CA GLU A 329 17.42 -1.45 -20.44
C GLU A 329 16.40 -1.41 -21.60
N THR A 330 15.54 -2.42 -21.72
CA THR A 330 14.54 -2.53 -22.79
C THR A 330 13.24 -1.80 -22.46
N TYR A 331 13.08 -1.29 -21.24
CA TYR A 331 11.94 -0.47 -20.83
C TYR A 331 12.10 0.96 -21.35
N ARG A 332 11.77 1.17 -22.63
CA ARG A 332 11.54 2.51 -23.17
C ARG A 332 10.08 2.91 -22.91
N PRO A 333 9.82 4.10 -22.35
CA PRO A 333 8.47 4.63 -22.29
C PRO A 333 7.99 4.85 -23.73
N SER A 334 6.86 4.22 -24.07
CA SER A 334 6.04 4.56 -25.24
C SER A 334 5.17 5.77 -24.93
#